data_AF-A0A2V9Y097-F1
#
_entry.id   AF-A0A2V9Y097-F1
#
_cell.length_a   1.000
_cell.length_b   1.000
_cell.length_c   1.000
_cell.angle_alpha   90.00
_cell.angle_beta   90.00
_cell.angle_gamma   90.00
#
_symmetry.space_group_name_H-M   'P 1'
#
loop_
_entity.id
_entity.type
_entity.pdbx_description
1 polymer ?
#
loop_
_entity_poly.entity_id
_entity_poly.type
_entity_poly.pdbx_seq_one_letter_code
_entity_poly.pdbx_strand_id
1 'polypeptide(L)'
;NDAYKLAVQAEAFIPHDPTLTELFSKCSLRINIRTEPPGTRIYFKEYKDPDGEWKYLGISPLENIRVPIGIFRWKTEKEGYETVLAASSTYDVAISARNPRIPYNILRVLRKKGSVSPDMVRVPGAKTDIGKLSGFLIDKYEVTNKQYKKFIDSGGYRDKQYWKHQFLDDSKAVTWEKAMASFVDQTGRPGPATWQAGDYPEEQSDFPVSGISWYEAAAYAEFVGKSLPTGVHWDMARGEGTPLLRLGGLENFAPFSNFSGKGPVAVGSLPGITPYGAFDMAGNVREWCWNKTPKGRLLRGGAWDDRTYMFDSLSQAPPMDRSPKNGFRCALYPSPEKIPKKAFQEEGLPEDEFPDLYKQRPVADSVFQTYREQFSYDKTDLQARVEWRKENSEGWIQEKITFDAAYGGERVIAYLFLPRNTPPRTKLSFFSRVPRRPTADRARTLRPSTRVTFPSSSRMAVRFSIPFIRGPSNAETTAWLPSLKSGESLISPRN
;
A
#
# COMPACT_ATOMS: atom_id res chain seq x y z
N ASN A 1 6.56 15.01 -17.03
CA ASN A 1 7.26 14.57 -18.24
C ASN A 1 7.28 15.57 -19.38
N ASP A 2 6.41 16.58 -19.38
CA ASP A 2 6.40 17.59 -20.45
C ASP A 2 7.66 18.44 -20.46
N ALA A 3 8.24 18.74 -19.29
CA ALA A 3 9.55 19.40 -19.20
C ALA A 3 10.67 18.63 -19.92
N TYR A 4 10.68 17.29 -19.85
CA TYR A 4 11.66 16.47 -20.57
C TYR A 4 11.38 16.47 -22.07
N LYS A 5 10.11 16.33 -22.49
CA LYS A 5 9.74 16.39 -23.92
C LYS A 5 10.15 17.72 -24.54
N LEU A 6 9.87 18.82 -23.86
CA LEU A 6 10.24 20.17 -24.31
C LEU A 6 11.76 20.35 -24.38
N ALA A 7 12.51 19.84 -23.39
CA ALA A 7 13.97 19.87 -23.41
C ALA A 7 14.56 19.08 -24.59
N VAL A 8 14.00 17.89 -24.91
CA VAL A 8 14.40 17.11 -26.10
C VAL A 8 14.10 17.85 -27.40
N GLN A 9 12.94 18.52 -27.51
CA GLN A 9 12.62 19.35 -28.66
C GLN A 9 13.58 20.53 -28.80
N ALA A 10 13.91 21.21 -27.69
CA ALA A 10 14.84 22.32 -27.67
C ALA A 10 16.27 21.90 -28.07
N GLU A 11 16.73 20.71 -27.66
CA GLU A 11 18.07 20.18 -27.99
C GLU A 11 18.33 20.09 -29.49
N ALA A 12 17.27 19.88 -30.30
CA ALA A 12 17.38 19.89 -31.76
C ALA A 12 17.72 21.27 -32.36
N PHE A 13 17.39 22.36 -31.66
CA PHE A 13 17.63 23.73 -32.11
C PHE A 13 18.85 24.37 -31.44
N ILE A 14 19.12 24.03 -30.19
CA ILE A 14 20.22 24.57 -29.38
C ILE A 14 21.10 23.46 -28.79
N PRO A 15 21.79 22.67 -29.64
CA PRO A 15 22.66 21.61 -29.16
C PRO A 15 23.80 22.18 -28.32
N HIS A 16 24.18 21.48 -27.25
CA HIS A 16 25.27 21.84 -26.33
C HIS A 16 25.06 23.11 -25.49
N ASP A 17 23.85 23.68 -25.46
CA ASP A 17 23.54 24.82 -24.60
C ASP A 17 23.71 24.46 -23.10
N PRO A 18 24.51 25.23 -22.33
CA PRO A 18 24.75 24.95 -20.91
C PRO A 18 23.49 25.04 -20.04
N THR A 19 22.58 25.98 -20.35
CA THR A 19 21.32 26.14 -19.63
C THR A 19 20.39 24.97 -19.88
N LEU A 20 20.30 24.50 -21.13
CA LEU A 20 19.57 23.29 -21.47
C LEU A 20 20.15 22.05 -20.79
N THR A 21 21.48 21.96 -20.70
CA THR A 21 22.17 20.89 -19.97
C THR A 21 21.79 20.88 -18.49
N GLU A 22 21.73 22.05 -17.85
CA GLU A 22 21.25 22.19 -16.47
C GLU A 22 19.78 21.79 -16.32
N LEU A 23 18.91 22.21 -17.24
CA LEU A 23 17.49 21.83 -17.24
C LEU A 23 17.30 20.31 -17.36
N PHE A 24 18.08 19.67 -18.22
CA PHE A 24 18.06 18.21 -18.34
C PHE A 24 18.42 17.51 -17.02
N SER A 25 19.34 18.06 -16.21
CA SER A 25 19.68 17.48 -14.91
C SER A 25 18.51 17.48 -13.91
N LYS A 26 17.53 18.37 -14.12
CA LYS A 26 16.34 18.51 -13.26
C LYS A 26 15.19 17.57 -13.68
N CYS A 27 15.14 17.17 -14.96
CA CYS A 27 14.03 16.41 -15.53
C CYS A 27 14.41 15.04 -16.11
N SER A 28 15.70 14.69 -16.18
CA SER A 28 16.20 13.42 -16.74
C SER A 28 17.31 12.80 -15.90
N LEU A 29 17.48 11.50 -16.05
CA LEU A 29 18.61 10.73 -15.51
C LEU A 29 19.17 9.82 -16.60
N ARG A 30 20.38 9.32 -16.38
CA ARG A 30 20.95 8.28 -17.22
C ARG A 30 20.90 6.93 -16.50
N ILE A 31 20.34 5.92 -17.17
CA ILE A 31 20.18 4.57 -16.63
C ILE A 31 20.67 3.53 -17.63
N ASN A 32 20.87 2.31 -17.14
CA ASN A 32 21.09 1.13 -17.95
C ASN A 32 19.82 0.26 -17.94
N ILE A 33 19.43 -0.26 -19.11
CA ILE A 33 18.31 -1.18 -19.27
C ILE A 33 18.81 -2.47 -19.94
N ARG A 34 18.77 -3.57 -19.19
CA ARG A 34 19.19 -4.90 -19.63
C ARG A 34 18.03 -5.87 -19.66
N THR A 35 18.08 -6.80 -20.61
CA THR A 35 17.14 -7.91 -20.69
C THR A 35 17.86 -9.24 -20.83
N GLU A 36 17.22 -10.29 -20.34
CA GLU A 36 17.62 -11.67 -20.58
C GLU A 36 16.49 -12.38 -21.32
N PRO A 37 16.69 -12.82 -22.58
CA PRO A 37 17.89 -12.64 -23.40
C PRO A 37 18.08 -11.19 -23.88
N PRO A 38 19.29 -10.82 -24.37
CA PRO A 38 19.51 -9.57 -25.10
C PRO A 38 18.78 -9.58 -26.46
N GLY A 39 18.82 -8.44 -27.17
CA GLY A 39 18.12 -8.30 -28.46
C GLY A 39 16.60 -8.20 -28.29
N THR A 40 16.15 -7.57 -27.20
CA THR A 40 14.72 -7.41 -26.85
C THR A 40 14.32 -5.95 -27.07
N ARG A 41 13.20 -5.72 -27.77
CA ARG A 41 12.65 -4.38 -27.99
C ARG A 41 12.07 -3.83 -26.69
N ILE A 42 12.39 -2.59 -26.37
CA ILE A 42 11.95 -1.91 -25.15
C ILE A 42 11.05 -0.74 -25.54
N TYR A 43 9.90 -0.67 -24.88
CA TYR A 43 8.98 0.45 -24.96
C TYR A 43 8.61 0.90 -23.56
N PHE A 44 8.22 2.16 -23.44
CA PHE A 44 7.73 2.71 -22.19
C PHE A 44 6.63 3.75 -22.41
N LYS A 45 5.82 3.95 -21.38
CA LYS A 45 4.85 5.05 -21.31
C LYS A 45 4.65 5.47 -19.85
N GLU A 46 4.03 6.63 -19.66
CA GLU A 46 3.74 7.14 -18.32
C GLU A 46 2.92 6.13 -17.51
N TYR A 47 3.28 5.93 -16.24
CA TYR A 47 2.47 5.04 -15.42
C TYR A 47 1.06 5.57 -15.18
N LYS A 48 0.95 6.90 -15.07
CA LYS A 48 -0.32 7.60 -14.83
C LYS A 48 -1.23 7.73 -16.06
N ASP A 49 -0.71 7.41 -17.25
CA ASP A 49 -1.44 7.45 -18.51
C ASP A 49 -1.44 6.03 -19.13
N PRO A 50 -2.31 5.14 -18.63
CA PRO A 50 -2.39 3.76 -19.09
C PRO A 50 -2.91 3.63 -20.52
N ASP A 51 -3.55 4.64 -21.09
CA ASP A 51 -4.09 4.65 -22.45
C ASP A 51 -3.15 5.36 -23.43
N GLY A 52 -2.15 6.08 -22.93
CA GLY A 52 -1.11 6.72 -23.73
C GLY A 52 -0.33 5.75 -24.62
N GLU A 53 0.31 6.33 -25.65
CA GLU A 53 1.05 5.58 -26.64
C GLU A 53 2.36 4.99 -26.09
N TRP A 54 2.68 3.77 -26.55
CA TRP A 54 3.96 3.15 -26.27
C TRP A 54 5.08 3.84 -27.04
N LYS A 55 6.08 4.38 -26.33
CA LYS A 55 7.26 4.97 -26.95
C LYS A 55 8.34 3.92 -27.10
N TYR A 56 8.78 3.70 -28.34
CA TYR A 56 9.92 2.84 -28.61
C TYR A 56 11.21 3.50 -28.10
N LEU A 57 12.00 2.75 -27.33
CA LEU A 57 13.24 3.23 -26.73
C LEU A 57 14.48 2.62 -27.37
N GLY A 58 14.39 1.39 -27.88
CA GLY A 58 15.50 0.69 -28.52
C GLY A 58 15.52 -0.81 -28.26
N ILE A 59 16.66 -1.43 -28.51
CA ILE A 59 16.91 -2.86 -28.34
C ILE A 59 17.93 -3.06 -27.20
N SER A 60 17.61 -3.91 -26.24
CA SER A 60 18.50 -4.21 -25.10
C SER A 60 19.78 -4.97 -25.53
N PRO A 61 20.95 -4.74 -24.89
CA PRO A 61 21.20 -3.82 -23.77
C PRO A 61 21.26 -2.35 -24.21
N LEU A 62 20.64 -1.48 -23.41
CA LEU A 62 20.76 -0.03 -23.54
C LEU A 62 21.59 0.50 -22.37
N GLU A 63 22.73 1.09 -22.65
CA GLU A 63 23.68 1.57 -21.63
C GLU A 63 23.72 3.11 -21.61
N ASN A 64 23.72 3.70 -20.42
CA ASN A 64 23.85 5.13 -20.18
C ASN A 64 22.84 6.01 -20.94
N ILE A 65 21.62 5.51 -21.17
CA ILE A 65 20.59 6.21 -21.93
C ILE A 65 19.91 7.29 -21.08
N ARG A 66 19.66 8.46 -21.68
CA ARG A 66 18.92 9.55 -21.03
C ARG A 66 17.43 9.26 -21.06
N VAL A 67 16.80 9.16 -19.90
CA VAL A 67 15.36 8.94 -19.74
C VAL A 67 14.77 9.99 -18.80
N PRO A 68 13.47 10.30 -18.92
CA PRO A 68 12.80 11.19 -17.98
C PRO A 68 12.80 10.63 -16.55
N ILE A 69 12.80 11.52 -15.55
CA ILE A 69 12.59 11.16 -14.14
C ILE A 69 11.11 10.87 -13.91
N GLY A 70 10.79 9.67 -13.47
CA GLY A 70 9.41 9.31 -13.14
C GLY A 70 9.18 7.82 -13.01
N ILE A 71 7.90 7.47 -12.92
CA ILE A 71 7.41 6.10 -12.87
C ILE A 71 6.73 5.79 -14.20
N PHE A 72 7.11 4.68 -14.80
CA PHE A 72 6.68 4.29 -16.14
C PHE A 72 6.16 2.86 -16.16
N ARG A 73 5.27 2.60 -17.13
CA ARG A 73 4.96 1.27 -17.62
C ARG A 73 6.00 0.91 -18.67
N TRP A 74 6.51 -0.30 -18.59
CA TRP A 74 7.53 -0.84 -19.48
C TRP A 74 6.94 -2.04 -20.20
N LYS A 75 7.16 -2.11 -21.51
CA LYS A 75 6.84 -3.25 -22.35
C LYS A 75 8.12 -3.75 -23.00
N THR A 76 8.39 -5.04 -22.87
CA THR A 76 9.53 -5.67 -23.54
C THR A 76 9.07 -6.84 -24.40
N GLU A 77 9.49 -6.85 -25.66
CA GLU A 77 9.05 -7.80 -26.67
C GLU A 77 10.24 -8.45 -27.38
N LYS A 78 10.17 -9.77 -27.52
CA LYS A 78 11.09 -10.55 -28.34
C LYS A 78 10.36 -11.73 -28.95
N GLU A 79 10.61 -12.00 -30.22
CA GLU A 79 10.06 -13.17 -30.90
C GLU A 79 10.45 -14.47 -30.20
N GLY A 80 9.50 -15.40 -30.06
CA GLY A 80 9.68 -16.65 -29.30
C GLY A 80 9.58 -16.49 -27.77
N TYR A 81 9.40 -15.27 -27.26
CA TYR A 81 9.27 -14.99 -25.84
C TYR A 81 7.93 -14.33 -25.50
N GLU A 82 7.50 -14.50 -24.25
CA GLU A 82 6.34 -13.80 -23.70
C GLU A 82 6.61 -12.30 -23.60
N THR A 83 5.58 -11.49 -23.90
CA THR A 83 5.66 -10.04 -23.68
C THR A 83 5.62 -9.76 -22.19
N VAL A 84 6.59 -9.00 -21.69
CA VAL A 84 6.62 -8.60 -20.28
C VAL A 84 6.12 -7.17 -20.17
N LEU A 85 5.03 -7.00 -19.41
CA LEU A 85 4.53 -5.72 -18.95
C LEU A 85 4.91 -5.56 -17.47
N ALA A 86 5.46 -4.42 -17.10
CA ALA A 86 5.88 -4.16 -15.72
C ALA A 86 5.96 -2.66 -15.41
N ALA A 87 5.80 -2.29 -14.15
CA ALA A 87 6.08 -0.93 -13.69
C ALA A 87 7.55 -0.75 -13.28
N SER A 88 8.11 0.44 -13.45
CA SER A 88 9.39 0.78 -12.83
C SER A 88 9.61 2.29 -12.78
N SER A 89 10.31 2.72 -11.74
CA SER A 89 10.86 4.07 -11.66
C SER A 89 12.19 4.13 -12.40
N THR A 90 12.53 5.28 -12.98
CA THR A 90 13.87 5.57 -13.50
C THR A 90 14.82 6.06 -12.40
N TYR A 91 14.31 6.26 -11.18
CA TYR A 91 15.08 6.74 -10.04
C TYR A 91 14.69 6.07 -8.72
N ASP A 92 15.58 6.16 -7.75
CA ASP A 92 15.36 5.81 -6.35
C ASP A 92 15.73 6.99 -5.45
N VAL A 93 15.42 6.87 -4.15
CA VAL A 93 15.72 7.89 -3.14
C VAL A 93 16.73 7.37 -2.12
N ALA A 94 17.88 8.04 -2.04
CA ALA A 94 18.86 7.87 -0.98
C ALA A 94 18.49 8.77 0.23
N ILE A 95 18.03 8.14 1.31
CA ILE A 95 17.51 8.82 2.52
C ILE A 95 18.58 9.70 3.20
N SER A 96 19.87 9.48 2.95
CA SER A 96 21.00 10.19 3.57
C SER A 96 21.76 11.17 2.65
N ALA A 97 21.33 11.36 1.39
CA ALA A 97 22.09 12.14 0.40
C ALA A 97 21.61 13.60 0.27
N ARG A 98 22.54 14.54 -0.01
CA ARG A 98 22.23 15.96 -0.31
C ARG A 98 21.37 16.12 -1.56
N ASN A 99 21.53 15.25 -2.54
CA ASN A 99 20.60 15.08 -3.66
C ASN A 99 19.98 13.68 -3.54
N PRO A 100 18.70 13.56 -3.14
CA PRO A 100 18.13 12.27 -2.80
C PRO A 100 17.94 11.37 -4.02
N ARG A 101 17.87 11.92 -5.25
CA ARG A 101 17.55 11.13 -6.44
C ARG A 101 18.77 10.44 -7.01
N ILE A 102 18.73 9.11 -7.07
CA ILE A 102 19.76 8.29 -7.73
C ILE A 102 19.16 7.54 -8.92
N PRO A 103 19.89 7.36 -10.02
CA PRO A 103 19.42 6.54 -11.15
C PRO A 103 19.10 5.11 -10.73
N TYR A 104 18.04 4.54 -11.30
CA TYR A 104 17.65 3.15 -11.06
C TYR A 104 17.73 2.35 -12.36
N ASN A 105 18.67 1.40 -12.42
CA ASN A 105 18.85 0.51 -13.57
C ASN A 105 17.76 -0.56 -13.62
N ILE A 106 17.34 -0.90 -14.83
CA ILE A 106 16.24 -1.84 -15.06
C ILE A 106 16.79 -3.14 -15.62
N LEU A 107 16.41 -4.25 -14.99
CA LEU A 107 16.62 -5.60 -15.51
C LEU A 107 15.27 -6.28 -15.74
N ARG A 108 15.11 -6.92 -16.90
CA ARG A 108 13.92 -7.73 -17.24
C ARG A 108 14.31 -9.09 -17.78
N VAL A 109 13.72 -10.14 -17.23
CA VAL A 109 13.92 -11.52 -17.69
C VAL A 109 12.67 -11.94 -18.45
N LEU A 110 12.83 -12.23 -19.73
CA LEU A 110 11.78 -12.74 -20.59
C LEU A 110 11.82 -14.27 -20.59
N ARG A 111 10.65 -14.88 -20.77
CA ARG A 111 10.51 -16.34 -20.80
C ARG A 111 10.12 -16.79 -22.19
N LYS A 112 10.59 -17.97 -22.58
CA LYS A 112 10.13 -18.59 -23.83
C LYS A 112 8.62 -18.85 -23.73
N LYS A 113 7.91 -18.64 -24.83
CA LYS A 113 6.48 -18.95 -24.89
C LYS A 113 6.24 -20.40 -24.49
N GLY A 114 5.23 -20.64 -23.66
CA GLY A 114 4.89 -21.98 -23.16
C GLY A 114 5.79 -22.56 -22.06
N SER A 115 6.82 -21.86 -21.58
CA SER A 115 7.70 -22.40 -20.52
C SER A 115 7.09 -22.36 -19.11
N VAL A 116 6.08 -21.53 -18.90
CA VAL A 116 5.31 -21.36 -17.64
C VAL A 116 3.88 -21.01 -18.06
N SER A 117 2.90 -21.30 -17.21
CA SER A 117 1.52 -20.83 -17.43
C SER A 117 1.50 -19.33 -17.75
N PRO A 118 0.79 -18.89 -18.82
CA PRO A 118 0.69 -17.48 -19.19
C PRO A 118 0.02 -16.63 -18.08
N ASP A 119 -0.70 -17.28 -17.17
CA ASP A 119 -1.42 -16.64 -16.08
C ASP A 119 -0.54 -16.37 -14.85
N MET A 120 0.78 -16.62 -14.91
CA MET A 120 1.70 -16.36 -13.79
C MET A 120 2.86 -15.45 -14.18
N VAL A 121 3.22 -14.53 -13.30
CA VAL A 121 4.39 -13.66 -13.44
C VAL A 121 5.56 -14.13 -12.58
N ARG A 122 6.78 -13.83 -13.03
CA ARG A 122 8.01 -14.19 -12.31
C ARG A 122 8.43 -13.03 -11.42
N VAL A 123 8.58 -13.33 -10.13
CA VAL A 123 9.19 -12.43 -9.16
C VAL A 123 10.63 -12.89 -8.93
N PRO A 124 11.65 -12.04 -9.19
CA PRO A 124 13.03 -12.41 -8.96
C PRO A 124 13.30 -12.61 -7.46
N GLY A 125 14.28 -13.45 -7.15
CA GLY A 125 14.73 -13.63 -5.77
C GLY A 125 15.34 -12.34 -5.22
N ALA A 126 15.17 -12.11 -3.92
CA ALA A 126 15.66 -10.91 -3.25
C ALA A 126 16.22 -11.26 -1.86
N LYS A 127 17.08 -10.37 -1.34
CA LYS A 127 17.46 -10.38 0.07
C LYS A 127 16.36 -9.64 0.85
N THR A 128 15.83 -10.29 1.87
CA THR A 128 14.76 -9.79 2.74
C THR A 128 15.21 -9.85 4.20
N ASP A 129 14.41 -9.31 5.12
CA ASP A 129 14.67 -9.36 6.56
C ASP A 129 14.63 -10.78 7.15
N ILE A 130 14.05 -11.73 6.41
CA ILE A 130 13.99 -13.14 6.79
C ILE A 130 15.05 -13.99 6.08
N GLY A 131 15.96 -13.36 5.34
CA GLY A 131 17.03 -14.02 4.59
C GLY A 131 16.87 -13.87 3.07
N LYS A 132 17.67 -14.65 2.34
CA LYS A 132 17.64 -14.68 0.87
C LYS A 132 16.49 -15.57 0.40
N LEU A 133 15.56 -15.01 -0.37
CA LEU A 133 14.48 -15.75 -1.02
C LEU A 133 14.82 -16.02 -2.49
N SER A 134 14.53 -17.24 -2.95
CA SER A 134 14.64 -17.61 -4.36
C SER A 134 13.52 -16.95 -5.18
N GLY A 135 13.72 -16.84 -6.49
CA GLY A 135 12.66 -16.39 -7.38
C GLY A 135 11.50 -17.39 -7.41
N PHE A 136 10.29 -16.88 -7.57
CA PHE A 136 9.06 -17.66 -7.57
C PHE A 136 8.11 -17.13 -8.64
N LEU A 137 7.00 -17.84 -8.82
CA LEU A 137 5.92 -17.47 -9.70
C LEU A 137 4.69 -17.11 -8.86
N ILE A 138 3.94 -16.11 -9.27
CA ILE A 138 2.66 -15.75 -8.66
C ILE A 138 1.64 -15.50 -9.76
N ASP A 139 0.37 -15.81 -9.51
CA ASP A 139 -0.69 -15.54 -10.47
C ASP A 139 -0.72 -14.05 -10.80
N LYS A 140 -0.84 -13.76 -12.09
CA LYS A 140 -0.91 -12.42 -12.67
C LYS A 140 -2.13 -11.67 -12.15
N TYR A 141 -3.22 -12.40 -11.94
CA TYR A 141 -4.52 -11.94 -11.46
C TYR A 141 -4.93 -12.78 -10.25
N GLU A 142 -5.95 -12.35 -9.52
CA GLU A 142 -6.67 -13.20 -8.58
C GLU A 142 -7.32 -14.39 -9.30
N VAL A 143 -7.59 -15.46 -8.55
CA VAL A 143 -8.32 -16.61 -9.10
C VAL A 143 -9.73 -16.17 -9.48
N THR A 144 -10.12 -16.45 -10.72
CA THR A 144 -11.43 -16.06 -11.25
C THR A 144 -12.54 -17.04 -10.87
N ASN A 145 -13.80 -16.59 -10.91
CA ASN A 145 -14.96 -17.46 -10.74
C ASN A 145 -14.93 -18.65 -11.73
N LYS A 146 -14.61 -18.39 -13.00
CA LYS A 146 -14.48 -19.43 -14.03
C LYS A 146 -13.43 -20.49 -13.69
N GLN A 147 -12.29 -20.08 -13.13
CA GLN A 147 -11.26 -21.00 -12.68
C GLN A 147 -11.72 -21.80 -11.45
N TYR A 148 -12.34 -21.13 -10.47
CA TYR A 148 -12.86 -21.79 -9.26
C TYR A 148 -14.01 -22.75 -9.54
N LYS A 149 -14.85 -22.46 -10.54
CA LYS A 149 -15.93 -23.36 -11.00
C LYS A 149 -15.38 -24.72 -11.45
N LYS A 150 -14.22 -24.74 -12.13
CA LYS A 150 -13.57 -26.00 -12.53
C LYS A 150 -13.17 -26.85 -11.32
N PHE A 151 -12.74 -26.22 -10.22
CA PHE A 151 -12.46 -26.94 -8.97
C PHE A 151 -13.72 -27.57 -8.40
N ILE A 152 -14.83 -26.83 -8.34
CA ILE A 152 -16.12 -27.36 -7.87
C ILE A 152 -16.61 -28.51 -8.75
N ASP A 153 -16.60 -28.31 -10.08
CA ASP A 153 -17.09 -29.29 -11.06
C ASP A 153 -16.25 -30.57 -11.08
N SER A 154 -14.96 -30.45 -10.77
CA SER A 154 -14.06 -31.61 -10.59
C SER A 154 -14.25 -32.31 -9.24
N GLY A 155 -15.24 -31.91 -8.44
CA GLY A 155 -15.52 -32.51 -7.14
C GLY A 155 -14.65 -31.98 -6.00
N GLY A 156 -14.07 -30.79 -6.13
CA GLY A 156 -13.14 -30.20 -5.17
C GLY A 156 -13.62 -30.20 -3.70
N TYR A 157 -14.92 -29.96 -3.46
CA TYR A 157 -15.52 -30.02 -2.11
C TYR A 157 -15.83 -31.44 -1.61
N ARG A 158 -15.77 -32.45 -2.48
CA ARG A 158 -16.03 -33.87 -2.16
C ARG A 158 -14.74 -34.67 -1.98
N ASP A 159 -13.63 -34.16 -2.50
CA ASP A 159 -12.35 -34.85 -2.49
C ASP A 159 -11.44 -34.36 -1.36
N LYS A 160 -11.33 -35.18 -0.30
CA LYS A 160 -10.50 -34.89 0.89
C LYS A 160 -9.02 -34.70 0.54
N GLN A 161 -8.54 -35.17 -0.63
CA GLN A 161 -7.13 -35.08 -0.97
C GLN A 161 -6.64 -33.63 -1.08
N TYR A 162 -7.49 -32.68 -1.44
CA TYR A 162 -7.11 -31.27 -1.60
C TYR A 162 -7.05 -30.52 -0.27
N TRP A 163 -7.59 -31.08 0.81
CA TRP A 163 -7.79 -30.35 2.04
C TRP A 163 -6.81 -30.81 3.10
N LYS A 164 -5.60 -30.25 3.00
CA LYS A 164 -4.44 -30.66 3.78
C LYS A 164 -4.36 -30.08 5.20
N HIS A 165 -5.28 -29.17 5.55
CA HIS A 165 -5.21 -28.40 6.78
C HIS A 165 -6.36 -28.73 7.73
N GLN A 166 -6.05 -28.84 9.04
CA GLN A 166 -7.05 -28.99 10.07
C GLN A 166 -7.94 -27.74 10.15
N PHE A 167 -9.26 -27.95 10.13
CA PHE A 167 -10.24 -26.89 10.32
C PHE A 167 -10.27 -26.41 11.76
N LEU A 168 -10.21 -25.10 11.93
CA LEU A 168 -10.33 -24.41 13.20
C LEU A 168 -11.41 -23.33 13.07
N ASP A 169 -12.38 -23.37 13.97
CA ASP A 169 -13.42 -22.36 14.12
C ASP A 169 -13.36 -21.84 15.56
N ASP A 170 -13.05 -20.54 15.72
CA ASP A 170 -12.68 -19.94 17.00
C ASP A 170 -11.67 -20.78 17.82
N SER A 171 -10.59 -21.19 17.15
CA SER A 171 -9.51 -22.03 17.71
C SER A 171 -9.92 -23.46 18.13
N LYS A 172 -11.16 -23.88 17.85
CA LYS A 172 -11.63 -25.24 18.11
C LYS A 172 -11.54 -26.09 16.86
N ALA A 173 -11.01 -27.29 16.98
CA ALA A 173 -10.96 -28.25 15.89
C ALA A 173 -12.38 -28.61 15.42
N VAL A 174 -12.58 -28.61 14.11
CA VAL A 174 -13.86 -28.94 13.46
C VAL A 174 -13.64 -30.14 12.55
N THR A 175 -14.64 -31.03 12.49
CA THR A 175 -14.58 -32.18 11.58
C THR A 175 -14.71 -31.73 10.12
N TRP A 176 -14.21 -32.57 9.22
CA TRP A 176 -14.36 -32.40 7.78
C TRP A 176 -15.83 -32.18 7.38
N GLU A 177 -16.71 -33.04 7.88
CA GLU A 177 -18.13 -33.06 7.53
C GLU A 177 -18.83 -31.78 7.97
N LYS A 178 -18.48 -31.26 9.16
CA LYS A 178 -19.04 -30.00 9.67
C LYS A 178 -18.48 -28.78 8.92
N ALA A 179 -17.20 -28.80 8.51
CA ALA A 179 -16.64 -27.73 7.67
C ALA A 179 -17.28 -27.72 6.27
N MET A 180 -17.44 -28.87 5.63
CA MET A 180 -18.10 -28.93 4.31
C MET A 180 -19.56 -28.49 4.37
N ALA A 181 -20.27 -28.80 5.45
CA ALA A 181 -21.63 -28.33 5.67
C ALA A 181 -21.75 -26.81 5.82
N SER A 182 -20.68 -26.11 6.22
CA SER A 182 -20.66 -24.64 6.30
C SER A 182 -20.12 -23.95 5.04
N PHE A 183 -19.41 -24.69 4.17
CA PHE A 183 -18.90 -24.15 2.90
C PHE A 183 -19.91 -24.28 1.75
N VAL A 184 -21.06 -23.64 1.96
CA VAL A 184 -22.16 -23.61 1.01
C VAL A 184 -22.42 -22.20 0.46
N ASP A 185 -23.03 -22.15 -0.71
CA ASP A 185 -23.53 -20.95 -1.34
C ASP A 185 -24.87 -20.50 -0.72
N GLN A 186 -25.48 -19.45 -1.27
CA GLN A 186 -26.73 -18.89 -0.73
C GLN A 186 -27.93 -19.85 -0.83
N THR A 187 -27.82 -20.93 -1.60
CA THR A 187 -28.86 -21.95 -1.78
C THR A 187 -28.55 -23.25 -1.03
N GLY A 188 -27.46 -23.30 -0.26
CA GLY A 188 -27.04 -24.49 0.47
C GLY A 188 -26.25 -25.51 -0.35
N ARG A 189 -25.82 -25.18 -1.57
CA ARG A 189 -24.96 -26.05 -2.39
C ARG A 189 -23.49 -25.79 -2.10
N PRO A 190 -22.59 -26.78 -2.22
CA PRO A 190 -21.16 -26.53 -2.03
C PRO A 190 -20.61 -25.48 -3.00
N GLY A 191 -19.90 -24.48 -2.47
CA GLY A 191 -19.34 -23.38 -3.27
C GLY A 191 -19.28 -22.06 -2.52
N PRO A 192 -18.70 -21.00 -3.13
CA PRO A 192 -18.53 -19.68 -2.51
C PRO A 192 -19.81 -19.08 -1.94
N ALA A 193 -19.71 -18.35 -0.82
CA ALA A 193 -20.85 -17.74 -0.14
C ALA A 193 -21.55 -16.64 -0.97
N THR A 194 -20.90 -16.15 -2.03
CA THR A 194 -21.44 -15.14 -2.95
C THR A 194 -22.22 -15.74 -4.12
N TRP A 195 -22.15 -17.06 -4.31
CA TRP A 195 -22.76 -17.76 -5.43
C TRP A 195 -24.21 -18.18 -5.11
N GLN A 196 -24.93 -18.59 -6.14
CA GLN A 196 -26.30 -19.10 -6.05
C GLN A 196 -26.47 -20.32 -6.95
N ALA A 197 -27.20 -21.33 -6.47
CA ALA A 197 -27.52 -22.55 -7.20
C ALA A 197 -26.29 -23.32 -7.74
N GLY A 198 -25.13 -23.16 -7.09
CA GLY A 198 -23.86 -23.79 -7.45
C GLY A 198 -23.09 -23.04 -8.53
N ASP A 199 -23.46 -21.80 -8.86
CA ASP A 199 -22.82 -21.02 -9.90
C ASP A 199 -22.66 -19.53 -9.56
N TYR A 200 -21.77 -18.87 -10.30
CA TYR A 200 -21.60 -17.42 -10.28
C TYR A 200 -22.55 -16.75 -11.28
N PRO A 201 -22.86 -15.44 -11.13
CA PRO A 201 -23.60 -14.71 -12.15
C PRO A 201 -22.89 -14.77 -13.50
N GLU A 202 -23.59 -15.08 -14.59
CA GLU A 202 -23.00 -15.39 -15.91
C GLU A 202 -21.95 -14.37 -16.40
N GLU A 203 -22.21 -13.08 -16.19
CA GLU A 203 -21.33 -11.97 -16.57
C GLU A 203 -20.07 -11.81 -15.69
N GLN A 204 -19.92 -12.66 -14.67
CA GLN A 204 -18.84 -12.58 -13.68
C GLN A 204 -17.80 -13.70 -13.83
N SER A 205 -17.69 -14.33 -15.01
CA SER A 205 -16.73 -15.40 -15.25
C SER A 205 -15.30 -14.99 -14.94
N ASP A 206 -14.94 -13.76 -15.33
CA ASP A 206 -13.58 -13.23 -15.20
C ASP A 206 -13.42 -12.34 -13.96
N PHE A 207 -14.41 -12.31 -13.07
CA PHE A 207 -14.32 -11.61 -11.78
C PHE A 207 -13.56 -12.50 -10.79
N PRO A 208 -12.84 -11.92 -9.83
CA PRO A 208 -12.20 -12.70 -8.78
C PRO A 208 -13.26 -13.50 -8.01
N VAL A 209 -12.98 -14.77 -7.73
CA VAL A 209 -13.79 -15.53 -6.78
C VAL A 209 -13.65 -14.90 -5.39
N SER A 210 -14.79 -14.68 -4.74
CA SER A 210 -14.83 -14.13 -3.38
C SER A 210 -15.90 -14.79 -2.54
N GLY A 211 -15.91 -14.51 -1.23
CA GLY A 211 -16.82 -15.21 -0.31
C GLY A 211 -16.34 -16.62 0.01
N ILE A 212 -15.01 -16.80 0.05
CA ILE A 212 -14.38 -18.07 0.39
C ILE A 212 -13.48 -17.93 1.61
N SER A 213 -13.36 -19.03 2.33
CA SER A 213 -12.50 -19.17 3.50
C SER A 213 -11.04 -19.37 3.10
N TRP A 214 -10.14 -19.22 4.06
CA TRP A 214 -8.72 -19.55 3.84
C TRP A 214 -8.54 -21.02 3.46
N TYR A 215 -9.35 -21.92 4.03
CA TYR A 215 -9.29 -23.35 3.75
C TYR A 215 -9.74 -23.69 2.32
N GLU A 216 -10.80 -23.05 1.84
CA GLU A 216 -11.28 -23.16 0.46
C GLU A 216 -10.23 -22.65 -0.54
N ALA A 217 -9.55 -21.55 -0.23
CA ALA A 217 -8.46 -21.01 -1.04
C ALA A 217 -7.24 -21.96 -1.06
N ALA A 218 -6.87 -22.51 0.09
CA ALA A 218 -5.77 -23.49 0.20
C ALA A 218 -6.09 -24.79 -0.56
N ALA A 219 -7.33 -25.30 -0.45
CA ALA A 219 -7.75 -26.50 -1.16
C ALA A 219 -7.74 -26.32 -2.68
N TYR A 220 -8.20 -25.17 -3.17
CA TYR A 220 -8.05 -24.84 -4.59
C TYR A 220 -6.58 -24.79 -5.00
N ALA A 221 -5.71 -24.16 -4.20
CA ALA A 221 -4.29 -24.07 -4.52
C ALA A 221 -3.66 -25.47 -4.66
N GLU A 222 -4.00 -26.41 -3.77
CA GLU A 222 -3.61 -27.82 -3.85
C GLU A 222 -4.16 -28.49 -5.13
N PHE A 223 -5.43 -28.26 -5.47
CA PHE A 223 -6.05 -28.79 -6.68
C PHE A 223 -5.31 -28.41 -7.97
N VAL A 224 -4.83 -27.16 -8.06
CA VAL A 224 -4.07 -26.69 -9.22
C VAL A 224 -2.56 -26.89 -9.10
N GLY A 225 -2.09 -27.63 -8.08
CA GLY A 225 -0.66 -27.90 -7.87
C GLY A 225 0.17 -26.66 -7.54
N LYS A 226 -0.44 -25.68 -6.87
CA LYS A 226 0.19 -24.41 -6.43
C LYS A 226 0.10 -24.30 -4.90
N SER A 227 0.36 -23.12 -4.35
CA SER A 227 0.21 -22.79 -2.94
C SER A 227 -0.37 -21.39 -2.78
N LEU A 228 -0.85 -21.04 -1.58
CA LEU A 228 -1.09 -19.63 -1.25
C LEU A 228 0.25 -18.91 -1.08
N PRO A 229 0.39 -17.64 -1.52
CA PRO A 229 1.60 -16.88 -1.25
C PRO A 229 1.76 -16.67 0.25
N THR A 230 2.99 -16.73 0.75
CA THR A 230 3.28 -16.15 2.07
C THR A 230 3.25 -14.62 2.00
N GLY A 231 3.07 -13.95 3.13
CA GLY A 231 3.02 -12.49 3.23
C GLY A 231 4.25 -11.82 2.61
N VAL A 232 5.45 -12.35 2.89
CA VAL A 232 6.69 -11.85 2.28
C VAL A 232 6.75 -12.05 0.77
N HIS A 233 6.25 -13.17 0.23
CA HIS A 233 6.21 -13.38 -1.23
C HIS A 233 5.17 -12.47 -1.88
N TRP A 234 4.02 -12.28 -1.23
CA TRP A 234 3.02 -11.31 -1.68
C TRP A 234 3.60 -9.89 -1.71
N ASP A 235 4.33 -9.50 -0.66
CA ASP A 235 5.02 -8.22 -0.57
C ASP A 235 6.08 -8.04 -1.65
N MET A 236 6.88 -9.06 -1.91
CA MET A 236 7.81 -9.04 -3.04
C MET A 236 7.05 -8.84 -4.35
N ALA A 237 5.95 -9.57 -4.59
CA ALA A 237 5.18 -9.48 -5.83
C ALA A 237 4.56 -8.10 -6.07
N ARG A 238 4.06 -7.42 -5.02
CA ARG A 238 3.58 -6.03 -5.16
C ARG A 238 4.70 -5.00 -5.36
N GLY A 239 5.95 -5.37 -5.03
CA GLY A 239 7.14 -4.55 -5.29
C GLY A 239 7.92 -4.12 -4.07
N GLU A 240 7.81 -4.78 -2.92
CA GLU A 240 8.61 -4.46 -1.72
C GLU A 240 10.10 -4.56 -2.07
N GLY A 241 10.88 -3.58 -1.62
CA GLY A 241 12.29 -3.46 -2.01
C GLY A 241 12.55 -2.75 -3.34
N THR A 242 11.52 -2.37 -4.11
CA THR A 242 11.67 -1.55 -5.33
C THR A 242 11.41 -0.05 -5.07
N PRO A 243 11.94 0.86 -5.91
CA PRO A 243 11.65 2.28 -5.78
C PRO A 243 10.17 2.61 -5.96
N LEU A 244 9.42 1.80 -6.71
CA LEU A 244 8.00 2.05 -7.00
C LEU A 244 7.17 2.20 -5.72
N LEU A 245 7.40 1.32 -4.74
CA LEU A 245 6.74 1.41 -3.44
C LEU A 245 7.37 2.45 -2.52
N ARG A 246 8.71 2.60 -2.53
CA ARG A 246 9.41 3.61 -1.71
C ARG A 246 8.98 5.05 -2.06
N LEU A 247 8.66 5.31 -3.32
CA LEU A 247 8.29 6.62 -3.85
C LEU A 247 6.79 6.95 -3.71
N GLY A 248 6.01 6.12 -3.02
CA GLY A 248 4.60 6.37 -2.77
C GLY A 248 3.69 5.24 -3.27
N GLY A 249 3.91 4.02 -2.79
CA GLY A 249 3.12 2.83 -3.18
C GLY A 249 1.62 3.10 -3.29
N LEU A 250 0.97 3.46 -2.18
CA LEU A 250 -0.44 3.85 -2.16
C LEU A 250 -0.84 4.86 -3.25
N GLU A 251 -0.11 5.98 -3.35
CA GLU A 251 -0.42 7.09 -4.26
C GLU A 251 -0.25 6.70 -5.74
N ASN A 252 0.64 5.74 -6.00
CA ASN A 252 0.88 5.21 -7.33
C ASN A 252 -0.19 4.19 -7.73
N PHE A 253 -0.58 3.27 -6.83
CA PHE A 253 -1.49 2.17 -7.16
C PHE A 253 -2.97 2.53 -7.03
N ALA A 254 -3.37 3.21 -5.95
CA ALA A 254 -4.78 3.43 -5.62
C ALA A 254 -5.63 4.06 -6.74
N PRO A 255 -5.13 5.03 -7.54
CA PRO A 255 -5.91 5.59 -8.65
C PRO A 255 -6.23 4.61 -9.79
N PHE A 256 -5.52 3.49 -9.87
CA PHE A 256 -5.64 2.47 -10.92
C PHE A 256 -6.17 1.14 -10.38
N SER A 257 -6.90 1.21 -9.27
CA SER A 257 -7.29 0.08 -8.44
C SER A 257 -8.73 0.26 -7.95
N ASN A 258 -9.39 -0.85 -7.64
CA ASN A 258 -10.77 -0.84 -7.15
C ASN A 258 -10.79 -0.73 -5.61
N PHE A 259 -11.01 0.48 -5.07
CA PHE A 259 -11.19 0.74 -3.62
C PHE A 259 -12.46 1.56 -3.30
N SER A 260 -13.26 1.87 -4.31
CA SER A 260 -14.50 2.64 -4.14
C SER A 260 -15.63 2.13 -5.04
N GLY A 261 -15.57 0.84 -5.38
CA GLY A 261 -16.60 0.14 -6.14
C GLY A 261 -17.80 -0.27 -5.29
N LYS A 262 -18.76 -0.95 -5.92
CA LYS A 262 -19.91 -1.60 -5.24
C LYS A 262 -19.75 -3.12 -5.14
N GLY A 263 -18.63 -3.64 -5.63
CA GLY A 263 -18.30 -5.05 -5.78
C GLY A 263 -16.95 -5.18 -6.49
N PRO A 264 -16.44 -6.41 -6.62
CA PRO A 264 -15.27 -6.67 -7.45
C PRO A 264 -15.56 -6.33 -8.92
N VAL A 265 -14.50 -6.15 -9.69
CA VAL A 265 -14.55 -6.01 -11.16
C VAL A 265 -13.74 -7.15 -11.80
N ALA A 266 -13.93 -7.37 -13.10
CA ALA A 266 -13.16 -8.36 -13.85
C ALA A 266 -11.66 -8.16 -13.65
N VAL A 267 -10.93 -9.26 -13.45
CA VAL A 267 -9.49 -9.20 -13.24
C VAL A 267 -8.79 -8.61 -14.47
N GLY A 268 -7.79 -7.77 -14.24
CA GLY A 268 -7.03 -7.08 -15.28
C GLY A 268 -7.80 -5.99 -16.02
N SER A 269 -9.04 -5.70 -15.65
CA SER A 269 -9.80 -4.58 -16.23
C SER A 269 -9.25 -3.22 -15.81
N LEU A 270 -8.54 -3.17 -14.68
CA LEU A 270 -7.90 -1.97 -14.17
C LEU A 270 -6.40 -1.97 -14.46
N PRO A 271 -5.79 -0.79 -14.70
CA PRO A 271 -4.43 -0.73 -15.19
C PRO A 271 -3.37 -0.77 -14.08
N GLY A 272 -3.70 -0.99 -12.81
CA GLY A 272 -2.73 -1.07 -11.72
C GLY A 272 -1.78 -2.27 -11.90
N ILE A 273 -0.52 -2.02 -12.26
CA ILE A 273 0.46 -3.08 -12.56
C ILE A 273 1.71 -2.96 -11.69
N THR A 274 2.15 -4.07 -11.11
CA THR A 274 3.30 -4.11 -10.19
C THR A 274 4.64 -4.11 -10.94
N PRO A 275 5.80 -4.01 -10.24
CA PRO A 275 7.11 -4.06 -10.88
C PRO A 275 7.42 -5.36 -11.63
N TYR A 276 6.64 -6.40 -11.38
CA TYR A 276 6.83 -7.73 -11.94
C TYR A 276 5.67 -8.17 -12.83
N GLY A 277 4.67 -7.30 -13.04
CA GLY A 277 3.59 -7.53 -14.00
C GLY A 277 2.33 -8.18 -13.42
N ALA A 278 2.23 -8.29 -12.10
CA ALA A 278 0.97 -8.67 -11.45
C ALA A 278 -0.01 -7.48 -11.50
N PHE A 279 -1.28 -7.78 -11.59
CA PHE A 279 -2.38 -6.81 -11.58
C PHE A 279 -3.23 -7.00 -10.32
N ASP A 280 -4.03 -5.99 -10.01
CA ASP A 280 -5.09 -6.02 -8.99
C ASP A 280 -4.61 -6.38 -7.57
N MET A 281 -3.31 -6.35 -7.30
CA MET A 281 -2.75 -6.56 -5.96
C MET A 281 -3.16 -5.44 -4.97
N ALA A 282 -3.67 -4.32 -5.48
CA ALA A 282 -4.22 -3.25 -4.68
C ALA A 282 -5.72 -3.15 -4.97
N GLY A 283 -6.54 -3.43 -3.97
CA GLY A 283 -8.00 -3.36 -4.06
C GLY A 283 -8.62 -4.61 -4.68
N ASN A 284 -9.82 -4.45 -5.21
CA ASN A 284 -10.66 -5.50 -5.77
C ASN A 284 -11.12 -6.52 -4.72
N VAL A 285 -10.31 -7.52 -4.35
CA VAL A 285 -10.56 -8.42 -3.22
C VAL A 285 -9.33 -8.49 -2.33
N ARG A 286 -9.55 -8.67 -1.02
CA ARG A 286 -8.47 -9.03 -0.10
C ARG A 286 -7.98 -10.43 -0.46
N GLU A 287 -6.68 -10.65 -0.33
CA GLU A 287 -6.07 -11.91 -0.74
C GLU A 287 -5.57 -12.71 0.44
N TRP A 288 -6.11 -13.93 0.60
CA TRP A 288 -5.63 -14.90 1.58
C TRP A 288 -4.16 -15.26 1.34
N CYS A 289 -3.35 -15.08 2.38
CA CYS A 289 -1.96 -15.52 2.40
C CYS A 289 -1.79 -16.75 3.30
N TRP A 290 -0.67 -17.47 3.14
CA TRP A 290 -0.38 -18.67 3.93
C TRP A 290 -0.31 -18.41 5.43
N ASN A 291 0.25 -17.27 5.84
CA ASN A 291 0.67 -17.03 7.22
C ASN A 291 -0.51 -17.03 8.20
N LYS A 292 -0.30 -17.66 9.36
CA LYS A 292 -1.14 -17.45 10.54
C LYS A 292 -0.92 -16.03 11.07
N THR A 293 -1.91 -15.55 11.80
CA THR A 293 -1.86 -14.31 12.57
C THR A 293 -2.53 -14.55 13.91
N PRO A 294 -2.35 -13.65 14.91
CA PRO A 294 -2.93 -13.86 16.24
C PRO A 294 -4.45 -14.05 16.26
N LYS A 295 -5.17 -13.50 15.27
CA LYS A 295 -6.63 -13.62 15.13
C LYS A 295 -7.07 -14.40 13.90
N GLY A 296 -6.19 -15.20 13.28
CA GLY A 296 -6.54 -16.08 12.18
C GLY A 296 -5.46 -16.21 11.10
N ARG A 297 -5.75 -15.67 9.92
CA ARG A 297 -4.88 -15.73 8.72
C ARG A 297 -4.66 -14.36 8.11
N LEU A 298 -3.50 -14.19 7.51
CA LEU A 298 -3.08 -12.95 6.87
C LEU A 298 -3.90 -12.68 5.60
N LEU A 299 -4.37 -11.44 5.48
CA LEU A 299 -5.01 -10.86 4.30
C LEU A 299 -4.21 -9.64 3.83
N ARG A 300 -4.06 -9.51 2.51
CA ARG A 300 -3.35 -8.39 1.86
C ARG A 300 -4.19 -7.72 0.77
N GLY A 301 -3.74 -6.57 0.29
CA GLY A 301 -4.30 -5.87 -0.88
C GLY A 301 -5.46 -4.91 -0.62
N GLY A 302 -6.38 -5.30 0.28
CA GLY A 302 -7.65 -4.59 0.50
C GLY A 302 -8.68 -4.90 -0.59
N ALA A 303 -9.96 -4.63 -0.33
CA ALA A 303 -11.07 -4.89 -1.26
C ALA A 303 -11.68 -3.61 -1.87
N TRP A 304 -12.63 -3.82 -2.78
CA TRP A 304 -13.38 -2.85 -3.57
C TRP A 304 -14.04 -1.69 -2.80
N ASP A 305 -14.28 -1.80 -1.49
CA ASP A 305 -14.79 -0.72 -0.61
C ASP A 305 -13.95 -0.54 0.66
N ASP A 306 -12.78 -1.16 0.74
CA ASP A 306 -11.86 -0.94 1.84
C ASP A 306 -11.16 0.42 1.72
N ARG A 307 -10.61 0.88 2.83
CA ARG A 307 -9.75 2.07 2.81
C ARG A 307 -8.51 1.77 1.98
N THR A 308 -8.16 2.67 1.06
CA THR A 308 -6.97 2.55 0.20
C THR A 308 -5.67 2.16 0.95
N TYR A 309 -5.47 2.63 2.19
CA TYR A 309 -4.28 2.29 2.99
C TYR A 309 -4.14 0.78 3.28
N MET A 310 -5.22 0.00 3.14
CA MET A 310 -5.22 -1.46 3.31
C MET A 310 -4.34 -2.17 2.29
N PHE A 311 -3.95 -1.51 1.19
CA PHE A 311 -2.92 -2.02 0.30
C PHE A 311 -1.56 -2.21 1.00
N ASP A 312 -1.18 -1.25 1.86
CA ASP A 312 0.09 -1.30 2.58
C ASP A 312 -0.06 -2.05 3.92
N SER A 313 -1.21 -1.93 4.59
CA SER A 313 -1.45 -2.51 5.93
C SER A 313 -1.63 -4.03 5.92
N LEU A 314 -1.03 -4.71 6.90
CA LEU A 314 -1.34 -6.11 7.19
C LEU A 314 -2.76 -6.17 7.75
N SER A 315 -3.57 -7.11 7.27
CA SER A 315 -4.91 -7.35 7.79
C SER A 315 -5.09 -8.84 8.10
N GLN A 316 -6.11 -9.18 8.88
CA GLN A 316 -6.34 -10.55 9.30
C GLN A 316 -7.83 -10.83 9.43
N ALA A 317 -8.20 -12.10 9.27
CA ALA A 317 -9.53 -12.60 9.57
C ALA A 317 -9.47 -14.06 10.02
N PRO A 318 -10.50 -14.56 10.74
CA PRO A 318 -10.62 -15.98 11.06
C PRO A 318 -10.50 -16.84 9.79
N PRO A 319 -9.86 -18.02 9.85
CA PRO A 319 -9.63 -18.83 8.65
C PRO A 319 -10.94 -19.37 8.03
N MET A 320 -12.03 -19.38 8.80
CA MET A 320 -13.39 -19.73 8.34
C MET A 320 -14.18 -18.53 7.80
N ASP A 321 -13.64 -17.31 7.85
CA ASP A 321 -14.34 -16.10 7.37
C ASP A 321 -14.55 -16.16 5.84
N ARG A 322 -15.78 -15.96 5.41
CA ARG A 322 -16.20 -16.03 3.99
C ARG A 322 -16.78 -14.71 3.53
N SER A 323 -16.19 -13.59 3.98
CA SER A 323 -16.60 -12.27 3.53
C SER A 323 -16.61 -12.18 1.99
N PRO A 324 -17.59 -11.50 1.37
CA PRO A 324 -17.60 -11.25 -0.08
C PRO A 324 -16.41 -10.40 -0.55
N LYS A 325 -15.59 -9.90 0.39
CA LYS A 325 -14.36 -9.16 0.16
C LYS A 325 -13.12 -10.05 0.09
N ASN A 326 -13.19 -11.30 0.54
CA ASN A 326 -12.04 -12.19 0.62
C ASN A 326 -12.00 -13.11 -0.60
N GLY A 327 -10.92 -13.01 -1.36
CA GLY A 327 -10.52 -13.92 -2.42
C GLY A 327 -9.05 -14.32 -2.22
N PHE A 328 -8.36 -14.62 -3.32
CA PHE A 328 -6.96 -15.04 -3.27
C PHE A 328 -6.32 -15.09 -4.66
N ARG A 329 -5.00 -15.22 -4.67
CA ARG A 329 -4.20 -15.63 -5.83
C ARG A 329 -3.25 -16.73 -5.41
N CYS A 330 -2.77 -17.55 -6.35
CA CYS A 330 -1.81 -18.60 -6.03
C CYS A 330 -0.36 -18.18 -6.32
N ALA A 331 0.57 -18.85 -5.65
CA ALA A 331 2.00 -18.83 -5.93
C ALA A 331 2.51 -20.23 -6.27
N LEU A 332 3.56 -20.30 -7.07
CA LEU A 332 4.27 -21.51 -7.40
C LEU A 332 5.75 -21.31 -7.09
N TYR A 333 6.29 -22.23 -6.31
CA TYR A 333 7.66 -22.20 -5.83
C TYR A 333 8.47 -23.28 -6.54
N PRO A 334 9.42 -22.94 -7.45
CA PRO A 334 10.22 -23.94 -8.16
C PRO A 334 11.17 -24.73 -7.28
N SER A 335 11.50 -24.21 -6.10
CA SER A 335 12.38 -24.85 -5.11
C SER A 335 11.82 -24.60 -3.70
N PRO A 336 10.67 -25.21 -3.35
CA PRO A 336 9.98 -24.93 -2.08
C PRO A 336 10.85 -25.29 -0.86
N GLU A 337 11.72 -26.28 -1.00
CA GLU A 337 12.67 -26.71 0.03
C GLU A 337 13.71 -25.65 0.40
N LYS A 338 13.94 -24.67 -0.49
CA LYS A 338 14.88 -23.55 -0.26
C LYS A 338 14.22 -22.35 0.39
N ILE A 339 12.90 -22.37 0.61
CA ILE A 339 12.21 -21.27 1.26
C ILE A 339 12.52 -21.34 2.76
N PRO A 340 13.07 -20.28 3.36
CA PRO A 340 13.29 -20.22 4.80
C PRO A 340 11.98 -20.48 5.53
N LYS A 341 12.01 -21.36 6.54
CA LYS A 341 10.82 -21.67 7.38
C LYS A 341 10.16 -20.41 7.95
N LYS A 342 10.95 -19.36 8.21
CA LYS A 342 10.47 -18.06 8.68
C LYS A 342 9.44 -17.41 7.73
N ALA A 343 9.48 -17.70 6.43
CA ALA A 343 8.49 -17.18 5.48
C ALA A 343 7.07 -17.71 5.76
N PHE A 344 6.94 -18.86 6.41
CA PHE A 344 5.66 -19.51 6.71
C PHE A 344 5.25 -19.37 8.19
N GLN A 345 6.03 -18.65 8.99
CA GLN A 345 5.74 -18.43 10.40
C GLN A 345 4.53 -17.50 10.58
N GLU A 346 4.00 -17.49 11.80
CA GLU A 346 2.97 -16.54 12.19
C GLU A 346 3.49 -15.10 12.06
N GLU A 347 2.70 -14.25 11.42
CA GLU A 347 2.99 -12.84 11.23
C GLU A 347 2.28 -12.03 12.31
N GLY A 348 3.04 -11.26 13.08
CA GLY A 348 2.49 -10.28 14.02
C GLY A 348 1.93 -9.07 13.28
N LEU A 349 0.79 -8.54 13.71
CA LEU A 349 0.25 -7.30 13.15
C LEU A 349 0.60 -6.11 14.06
N PRO A 350 0.94 -4.94 13.49
CA PRO A 350 1.30 -3.75 14.27
C PRO A 350 0.23 -3.28 15.26
N GLU A 351 -1.05 -3.58 15.03
CA GLU A 351 -2.12 -3.25 15.98
C GLU A 351 -1.95 -3.94 17.33
N ASP A 352 -1.26 -5.09 17.38
CA ASP A 352 -0.94 -5.78 18.63
C ASP A 352 0.26 -5.13 19.36
N GLU A 353 1.00 -4.23 18.70
CA GLU A 353 2.15 -3.50 19.26
C GLU A 353 1.80 -2.09 19.76
N PHE A 354 0.65 -1.52 19.37
CA PHE A 354 0.23 -0.23 19.90
C PHE A 354 -0.44 -0.44 21.27
N PRO A 355 0.21 -0.06 22.38
CA PRO A 355 -0.42 -0.13 23.68
C PRO A 355 -1.74 0.66 23.64
N ASP A 356 -2.80 0.09 24.17
CA ASP A 356 -4.04 0.82 24.42
C ASP A 356 -3.72 2.01 25.32
N LEU A 357 -3.59 3.19 24.70
CA LEU A 357 -3.19 4.43 25.38
C LEU A 357 -4.19 4.80 26.48
N TYR A 358 -5.43 4.28 26.40
CA TYR A 358 -6.43 4.47 27.44
C TYR A 358 -6.17 3.62 28.69
N LYS A 359 -5.51 2.48 28.53
CA LYS A 359 -5.13 1.54 29.61
C LYS A 359 -3.72 1.76 30.15
N GLN A 360 -2.90 2.57 29.47
CA GLN A 360 -1.59 2.95 29.96
C GLN A 360 -1.69 3.84 31.21
N ARG A 361 -0.84 3.57 32.21
CA ARG A 361 -0.70 4.47 33.37
C ARG A 361 -0.11 5.79 32.91
N PRO A 362 -0.75 6.94 33.22
CA PRO A 362 -0.14 8.25 32.99
C PRO A 362 1.21 8.34 33.69
N VAL A 363 2.12 9.11 33.10
CA VAL A 363 3.35 9.50 33.81
C VAL A 363 2.98 10.39 35.00
N ALA A 364 3.85 10.44 36.01
CA ALA A 364 3.68 11.37 37.12
C ALA A 364 3.58 12.82 36.61
N ASP A 365 2.80 13.66 37.29
CA ASP A 365 2.61 15.05 36.89
C ASP A 365 3.92 15.80 36.75
N SER A 366 4.88 15.57 37.64
CA SER A 366 6.21 16.17 37.56
C SER A 366 6.92 15.86 36.24
N VAL A 367 6.84 14.60 35.77
CA VAL A 367 7.41 14.18 34.49
C VAL A 367 6.65 14.84 33.34
N PHE A 368 5.32 14.86 33.39
CA PHE A 368 4.52 15.54 32.37
C PHE A 368 4.86 17.03 32.29
N GLN A 369 5.03 17.70 33.43
CA GLN A 369 5.43 19.11 33.51
C GLN A 369 6.80 19.36 32.89
N THR A 370 7.80 18.52 33.18
CA THR A 370 9.13 18.64 32.57
C THR A 370 9.07 18.52 31.04
N TYR A 371 8.27 17.61 30.50
CA TYR A 371 8.07 17.53 29.04
C TYR A 371 7.29 18.72 28.51
N ARG A 372 6.25 19.18 29.21
CA ARG A 372 5.45 20.34 28.82
C ARG A 372 6.32 21.59 28.67
N GLU A 373 7.26 21.79 29.58
CA GLU A 373 8.19 22.94 29.57
C GLU A 373 9.12 22.96 28.36
N GLN A 374 9.51 21.81 27.82
CA GLN A 374 10.32 21.72 26.59
C GLN A 374 9.62 22.29 25.35
N PHE A 375 8.30 22.44 25.45
CA PHE A 375 7.45 23.00 24.41
C PHE A 375 6.76 24.28 24.87
N SER A 376 7.24 24.90 25.95
CA SER A 376 6.85 26.25 26.31
C SER A 376 7.48 27.23 25.32
N TYR A 377 6.65 28.03 24.66
CA TYR A 377 7.06 29.11 23.76
C TYR A 377 6.80 30.46 24.44
N ASP A 378 7.56 31.48 24.04
CA ASP A 378 7.33 32.84 24.49
C ASP A 378 5.96 33.32 24.02
N LYS A 379 5.21 33.95 24.93
CA LYS A 379 3.93 34.55 24.61
C LYS A 379 4.14 35.74 23.71
N THR A 380 3.91 35.54 22.43
CA THR A 380 3.91 36.57 21.41
C THR A 380 2.56 36.55 20.71
N ASP A 381 2.12 37.70 20.21
CA ASP A 381 0.92 37.74 19.39
C ASP A 381 1.21 36.97 18.10
N LEU A 382 0.42 35.93 17.84
CA LEU A 382 0.59 35.08 16.68
C LEU A 382 0.21 35.78 15.37
N GLN A 383 -0.44 36.95 15.42
CA GLN A 383 -0.86 37.71 14.22
C GLN A 383 -1.54 36.81 13.17
N ALA A 384 -2.38 35.89 13.65
CA ALA A 384 -2.94 34.82 12.84
C ALA A 384 -3.92 35.38 11.79
N ARG A 385 -3.84 34.88 10.56
CA ARG A 385 -4.68 35.26 9.42
C ARG A 385 -5.23 34.03 8.73
N VAL A 386 -6.53 34.00 8.47
CA VAL A 386 -7.14 32.98 7.61
C VAL A 386 -6.86 33.40 6.16
N GLU A 387 -6.03 32.62 5.47
CA GLU A 387 -5.69 32.84 4.06
C GLU A 387 -6.84 32.42 3.14
N TRP A 388 -7.49 31.31 3.47
CA TRP A 388 -8.72 30.87 2.80
C TRP A 388 -9.52 29.93 3.68
N ARG A 389 -10.83 29.88 3.41
CA ARG A 389 -11.80 28.98 4.04
C ARG A 389 -12.64 28.32 2.95
N LYS A 390 -12.77 26.99 2.99
CA LYS A 390 -13.58 26.20 2.05
C LYS A 390 -14.47 25.24 2.81
N GLU A 391 -15.75 25.26 2.50
CA GLU A 391 -16.69 24.27 3.01
C GLU A 391 -16.70 23.04 2.11
N ASN A 392 -16.64 21.86 2.71
CA ASN A 392 -16.77 20.59 2.00
C ASN A 392 -18.22 20.08 2.13
N SER A 393 -18.73 19.45 1.06
CA SER A 393 -20.00 18.72 1.01
C SER A 393 -20.15 17.64 2.08
N GLU A 394 -19.04 17.17 2.66
CA GLU A 394 -18.99 16.19 3.75
C GLU A 394 -19.22 16.78 5.17
N GLY A 395 -19.59 18.06 5.27
CA GLY A 395 -20.02 18.66 6.55
C GLY A 395 -18.90 19.20 7.45
N TRP A 396 -17.75 19.52 6.87
CA TRP A 396 -16.61 20.14 7.56
C TRP A 396 -16.04 21.32 6.76
N ILE A 397 -15.35 22.22 7.48
CA ILE A 397 -14.76 23.45 6.96
C ILE A 397 -13.25 23.28 7.00
N GLN A 398 -12.59 23.54 5.88
CA GLN A 398 -11.15 23.61 5.80
C GLN A 398 -10.70 25.08 5.83
N GLU A 399 -9.75 25.42 6.67
CA GLU A 399 -9.12 26.74 6.68
C GLU A 399 -7.62 26.60 6.53
N LYS A 400 -7.01 27.41 5.66
CA LYS A 400 -5.57 27.68 5.70
C LYS A 400 -5.36 28.94 6.52
N ILE A 401 -4.53 28.84 7.55
CA ILE A 401 -4.18 29.94 8.44
C ILE A 401 -2.68 30.16 8.36
N THR A 402 -2.23 31.41 8.34
CA THR A 402 -0.84 31.78 8.60
C THR A 402 -0.74 32.47 9.94
N PHE A 403 0.35 32.27 10.67
CA PHE A 403 0.62 32.96 11.92
C PHE A 403 2.12 33.07 12.15
N ASP A 404 2.56 34.00 12.97
CA ASP A 404 3.97 34.25 13.23
C ASP A 404 4.58 33.06 14.00
N ALA A 405 5.75 32.61 13.56
CA ALA A 405 6.54 31.60 14.23
C ALA A 405 7.11 32.18 15.53
N ALA A 406 7.21 31.36 16.58
CA ALA A 406 7.83 31.75 17.84
C ALA A 406 9.37 31.96 17.75
N TYR A 407 9.95 31.88 16.54
CA TYR A 407 11.37 32.06 16.26
C TYR A 407 11.58 32.56 14.84
N GLY A 408 12.66 33.32 14.60
CA GLY A 408 13.16 33.63 13.27
C GLY A 408 12.35 34.63 12.42
N GLY A 409 11.26 35.22 12.95
CA GLY A 409 10.45 36.22 12.23
C GLY A 409 9.70 35.67 11.01
N GLU A 410 9.55 34.35 10.92
CA GLU A 410 8.86 33.67 9.82
C GLU A 410 7.37 33.49 10.11
N ARG A 411 6.55 33.19 9.08
CA ARG A 411 5.14 32.81 9.25
C ARG A 411 4.95 31.32 9.00
N VAL A 412 4.30 30.64 9.94
CA VAL A 412 3.89 29.24 9.87
C VAL A 412 2.54 29.14 9.16
N ILE A 413 2.37 28.12 8.32
CA ILE A 413 1.08 27.76 7.72
C ILE A 413 0.48 26.59 8.51
N ALA A 414 -0.78 26.73 8.95
CA ALA A 414 -1.60 25.65 9.47
C ALA A 414 -2.83 25.41 8.57
N TYR A 415 -3.28 24.16 8.52
CA TYR A 415 -4.56 23.79 7.93
C TYR A 415 -5.49 23.26 9.03
N LEU A 416 -6.60 23.96 9.28
CA LEU A 416 -7.63 23.55 10.24
C LEU A 416 -8.78 22.83 9.54
N PHE A 417 -9.28 21.78 10.18
CA PHE A 417 -10.46 21.03 9.73
C PHE A 417 -11.52 21.10 10.84
N LEU A 418 -12.52 21.96 10.64
CA LEU A 418 -13.53 22.31 11.64
C LEU A 418 -14.86 21.63 11.34
N PRO A 419 -15.54 21.02 12.32
CA PRO A 419 -16.88 20.47 12.14
C PRO A 419 -17.93 21.59 11.99
N ARG A 420 -18.94 21.38 11.13
CA ARG A 420 -20.00 22.39 10.86
C ARG A 420 -21.05 22.49 11.97
N ASN A 421 -21.44 21.36 12.54
CA ASN A 421 -22.64 21.24 13.39
C ASN A 421 -22.33 20.91 14.86
N THR A 422 -21.07 21.01 15.26
CA THR A 422 -20.68 20.73 16.65
C THR A 422 -19.70 21.81 17.09
N PRO A 423 -19.93 22.48 18.22
CA PRO A 423 -18.96 23.45 18.73
C PRO A 423 -17.59 22.75 18.88
N PRO A 424 -16.49 23.40 18.44
CA PRO A 424 -15.17 22.79 18.51
C PRO A 424 -14.86 22.43 19.97
N ARG A 425 -14.51 21.17 20.25
CA ARG A 425 -14.02 20.80 21.58
C ARG A 425 -12.69 21.52 21.80
N THR A 426 -12.64 22.36 22.83
CA THR A 426 -11.75 23.50 23.05
C THR A 426 -10.30 23.18 23.45
N LYS A 427 -9.74 22.02 23.08
CA LYS A 427 -8.32 21.73 23.39
C LYS A 427 -7.63 21.06 22.21
N LEU A 428 -6.68 21.78 21.62
CA LEU A 428 -5.79 21.29 20.59
C LEU A 428 -4.36 21.64 21.01
N SER A 429 -3.53 20.64 21.32
CA SER A 429 -2.12 20.85 21.70
C SER A 429 -1.23 20.62 20.49
N PHE A 430 -0.33 21.58 20.23
CA PHE A 430 0.61 21.58 19.11
C PHE A 430 2.03 21.35 19.60
N PHE A 431 2.75 20.45 18.93
CA PHE A 431 4.19 20.26 19.09
C PHE A 431 4.86 20.43 17.72
N SER A 432 6.05 21.02 17.69
CA SER A 432 6.91 21.11 16.51
C SER A 432 8.17 20.28 16.77
N ARG A 433 8.63 19.52 15.78
CA ARG A 433 9.89 18.76 15.87
C ARG A 433 11.03 19.63 15.34
N VAL A 434 11.95 20.04 16.21
CA VAL A 434 13.32 20.39 15.80
C VAL A 434 14.12 19.07 15.71
N PRO A 435 14.77 18.73 14.59
CA PRO A 435 15.44 17.45 14.44
C PRO A 435 16.76 17.42 15.23
N ARG A 436 16.75 16.84 16.44
CA ARG A 436 17.99 16.32 17.06
C ARG A 436 18.36 14.97 16.45
N ARG A 437 19.62 14.81 16.01
CA ARG A 437 20.21 13.56 15.48
C ARG A 437 20.00 12.42 16.49
N PRO A 438 19.38 11.28 16.10
CA PRO A 438 19.39 10.09 16.95
C PRO A 438 20.78 9.45 16.89
N THR A 439 21.35 9.14 18.04
CA THR A 439 22.51 8.24 18.17
C THR A 439 22.15 6.82 17.74
N ALA A 440 23.17 6.09 17.30
CA ALA A 440 23.07 5.07 16.25
C ALA A 440 22.42 3.72 16.60
N ASP A 441 21.83 3.51 17.79
CA ASP A 441 21.59 2.12 18.24
C ASP A 441 20.14 1.63 18.34
N ARG A 442 19.10 2.44 18.04
CA ARG A 442 17.70 1.94 17.98
C ARG A 442 16.81 2.62 16.95
N ALA A 443 17.27 2.72 15.70
CA ALA A 443 16.45 3.19 14.59
C ALA A 443 16.07 2.04 13.64
N ARG A 444 15.08 1.24 14.01
CA ARG A 444 14.32 0.43 13.04
C ARG A 444 12.92 1.01 12.90
N THR A 445 12.69 1.60 11.72
CA THR A 445 11.40 1.75 11.01
C THR A 445 10.25 2.42 11.76
N LEU A 446 10.24 3.76 11.73
CA LEU A 446 9.00 4.54 11.68
C LEU A 446 8.89 5.14 10.27
N ARG A 447 8.04 4.56 9.42
CA ARG A 447 7.69 5.12 8.10
C ARG A 447 6.65 6.25 8.29
N PRO A 448 6.73 7.37 7.56
CA PRO A 448 5.75 8.45 7.64
C PRO A 448 4.52 8.10 6.79
N SER A 449 3.67 7.21 7.29
CA SER A 449 2.38 6.93 6.66
C SER A 449 1.30 6.84 7.74
N THR A 450 0.78 7.99 8.13
CA THR A 450 -0.46 8.06 8.90
C THR A 450 -1.42 8.99 8.18
N ARG A 451 -2.31 8.40 7.36
CA ARG A 451 -3.58 9.03 6.99
C ARG A 451 -4.48 8.90 8.21
N VAL A 452 -5.00 10.02 8.71
CA VAL A 452 -5.98 10.04 9.80
C VAL A 452 -7.34 9.63 9.23
N THR A 453 -7.87 8.50 9.68
CA THR A 453 -9.27 8.12 9.48
C THR A 453 -10.11 8.83 10.55
N PHE A 454 -11.04 9.68 10.14
CA PHE A 454 -11.98 10.33 11.05
C PHE A 454 -13.12 9.37 11.38
N PRO A 455 -13.41 9.07 12.66
CA PRO A 455 -14.70 8.50 13.03
C PRO A 455 -15.78 9.54 12.74
N SER A 456 -16.91 9.11 12.18
CA SER A 456 -18.14 9.88 12.09
C SER A 456 -18.70 10.11 13.50
N SER A 457 -18.07 10.99 14.26
CA SER A 457 -18.61 11.64 15.46
C SER A 457 -17.60 12.66 16.00
N SER A 458 -17.92 13.93 15.73
CA SER A 458 -17.76 15.02 16.70
C SER A 458 -16.35 15.50 17.09
N ARG A 459 -15.30 15.37 16.26
CA ARG A 459 -13.95 15.90 16.61
C ARG A 459 -13.25 16.70 15.50
N MET A 460 -12.67 17.83 15.91
CA MET A 460 -11.81 18.74 15.14
C MET A 460 -10.41 18.13 14.97
N ALA A 461 -9.75 18.31 13.82
CA ALA A 461 -8.38 17.84 13.61
C ALA A 461 -7.48 18.89 12.94
N VAL A 462 -6.20 18.84 13.30
CA VAL A 462 -5.09 19.58 12.68
C VAL A 462 -4.00 18.57 12.36
N ARG A 463 -3.40 18.65 11.17
CA ARG A 463 -2.47 17.63 10.67
C ARG A 463 -1.01 18.06 10.79
N PHE A 464 -0.26 17.51 11.75
CA PHE A 464 1.21 17.42 11.77
C PHE A 464 1.63 16.16 12.57
N SER A 465 2.67 15.42 12.14
CA SER A 465 3.02 14.10 12.70
C SER A 465 4.04 14.17 13.85
N ILE A 466 3.63 13.93 15.12
CA ILE A 466 4.48 13.89 16.36
C ILE A 466 3.84 12.96 17.44
N PRO A 467 4.58 12.36 18.42
CA PRO A 467 4.04 11.41 19.41
C PRO A 467 3.24 12.06 20.56
N PHE A 468 2.32 11.29 21.16
CA PHE A 468 1.42 11.68 22.26
C PHE A 468 2.02 11.39 23.66
N ILE A 469 1.83 12.30 24.62
CA ILE A 469 2.03 12.06 26.08
C ILE A 469 0.71 12.36 26.80
N ARG A 470 0.25 11.44 27.65
CA ARG A 470 -1.02 11.54 28.40
C ARG A 470 -0.73 11.83 29.89
N GLY A 471 -1.30 12.91 30.43
CA GLY A 471 -1.32 13.22 31.88
C GLY A 471 -2.56 12.65 32.59
N PRO A 472 -2.57 12.60 33.93
CA PRO A 472 -3.69 12.09 34.73
C PRO A 472 -4.91 13.04 34.70
N SER A 473 -6.10 12.45 34.64
CA SER A 473 -7.39 13.18 34.68
C SER A 473 -7.91 13.26 36.12
N ASN A 474 -7.90 14.48 36.70
CA ASN A 474 -8.91 15.07 37.60
C ASN A 474 -8.35 16.35 38.28
N ALA A 475 -7.71 17.22 37.51
CA ALA A 475 -7.50 18.61 37.92
C ALA A 475 -8.25 19.50 36.93
N GLU A 476 -9.41 19.98 37.36
CA GLU A 476 -10.06 21.14 36.78
C GLU A 476 -9.10 22.33 36.87
N THR A 477 -8.37 22.60 35.78
CA THR A 477 -7.88 23.95 35.50
C THR A 477 -8.34 24.30 34.10
N THR A 478 -9.49 24.96 34.13
CA THR A 478 -10.24 25.49 33.00
C THR A 478 -9.46 26.68 32.42
N ALA A 479 -9.10 26.60 31.14
CA ALA A 479 -8.76 27.78 30.36
C ALA A 479 -9.66 27.75 29.13
N TRP A 480 -10.60 28.68 29.12
CA TRP A 480 -11.66 28.82 28.13
C TRP A 480 -11.09 29.43 26.84
N LEU A 481 -11.56 28.95 25.68
CA LEU A 481 -11.48 29.68 24.42
C LEU A 481 -12.82 30.40 24.24
N PRO A 482 -12.90 31.73 24.36
CA PRO A 482 -13.94 32.47 23.68
C PRO A 482 -13.56 32.61 22.20
N SER A 483 -14.60 32.65 21.36
CA SER A 483 -14.63 33.11 19.98
C SER A 483 -13.42 33.98 19.55
N LEU A 484 -12.72 33.56 18.49
CA LEU A 484 -11.65 34.27 17.75
C LEU A 484 -12.08 35.61 17.10
N LYS A 485 -13.07 36.33 17.65
CA LYS A 485 -13.54 37.64 17.16
C LYS A 485 -13.18 38.82 18.05
N SER A 486 -12.69 38.63 19.26
CA SER A 486 -12.29 39.72 20.16
C SER A 486 -10.87 39.48 20.66
N GLY A 487 -9.93 40.32 20.23
CA GLY A 487 -8.50 40.18 20.50
C GLY A 487 -8.12 40.41 21.96
N GLU A 488 -8.39 39.43 22.82
CA GLU A 488 -7.82 39.35 24.18
C GLU A 488 -7.10 38.01 24.39
N SER A 489 -5.96 38.08 25.08
CA SER A 489 -4.92 37.06 25.16
C SER A 489 -5.09 36.10 26.34
N LEU A 490 -4.96 34.78 26.13
CA LEU A 490 -5.09 33.76 27.20
C LEU A 490 -4.26 32.49 26.92
N ILE A 491 -3.05 32.37 27.50
CA ILE A 491 -2.39 31.09 27.87
C ILE A 491 -1.59 31.35 29.17
N SER A 492 -1.38 30.36 30.04
CA SER A 492 -0.70 30.51 31.36
C SER A 492 0.79 30.89 31.24
N PRO A 493 1.30 31.87 32.04
CA PRO A 493 2.68 32.36 31.99
C PRO A 493 3.71 31.41 32.62
N ARG A 494 5.00 31.55 32.26
CA ARG A 494 6.08 31.21 33.20
C ARG A 494 5.99 32.22 34.36
N ASN A 495 6.08 31.76 35.60
CA ASN A 495 6.39 32.66 36.71
C ASN A 495 7.75 33.31 36.48
#